data_AF-A0A8D8WH60-F1
#
_entry.id   AF-A0A8D8WH60-F1
#
_cell.length_a   1.000
_cell.length_b   1.000
_cell.length_c   1.000
_cell.angle_alpha   90.00
_cell.angle_beta   90.00
_cell.angle_gamma   90.00
#
_symmetry.space_group_name_H-M   'P 1'
#
loop_
_entity.id
_entity.type
_entity.pdbx_description
1 polymer ?
#
loop_
_entity_poly.entity_id
_entity_poly.type
_entity_poly.pdbx_seq_one_letter_code
_entity_poly.pdbx_strand_id
1 'polypeptide(L)'
;MAIIGIPRDTVGFYMFDLQVRFFLQIMSGDVTLPSKVEMFAHTEEDVKARLMEGQNPNALHILGQRSEKFLNSITSMMKAEGPVPPVLLKIYFESFARCCEDFTEFRKDKYKIVNEKVFVREPGAAK
;
A
#
# COMPACT_ATOMS: atom_id res chain seq x y z
N MET A 1 -9.48 -13.69 -14.22
CA MET A 1 -8.10 -13.85 -13.72
C MET A 1 -7.70 -12.57 -13.02
N ALA A 2 -7.07 -12.65 -11.85
CA ALA A 2 -6.50 -11.52 -11.14
C ALA A 2 -5.08 -11.87 -10.65
N ILE A 3 -4.25 -10.87 -10.41
CA ILE A 3 -2.89 -11.04 -9.88
C ILE A 3 -2.81 -10.28 -8.56
N ILE A 4 -2.35 -10.96 -7.51
CA ILE A 4 -2.24 -10.43 -6.15
C ILE A 4 -0.77 -10.23 -5.81
N GLY A 5 -0.47 -9.12 -5.13
CA GLY A 5 0.85 -8.86 -4.55
C GLY A 5 1.92 -8.32 -5.50
N ILE A 6 1.52 -7.76 -6.64
CA ILE A 6 2.45 -7.11 -7.58
C ILE A 6 3.08 -5.81 -7.03
N PRO A 7 2.31 -4.90 -6.38
CA PRO A 7 2.89 -3.66 -5.89
C PRO A 7 3.91 -3.90 -4.76
N ARG A 8 4.96 -3.06 -4.72
CA ARG A 8 6.06 -3.15 -3.75
C ARG A 8 6.24 -1.83 -2.98
N ASP A 9 7.03 -1.89 -1.91
CA ASP A 9 7.36 -0.77 -1.02
C ASP A 9 6.12 -0.19 -0.32
N THR A 10 5.35 -1.07 0.30
CA THR A 10 4.13 -0.75 1.04
C THR A 10 3.83 -1.80 2.12
N VAL A 11 2.72 -1.64 2.86
CA VAL A 11 2.24 -2.60 3.87
C VAL A 11 1.77 -3.91 3.23
N GLY A 12 2.71 -4.83 2.98
CA GLY A 12 2.49 -6.05 2.20
C GLY A 12 1.28 -6.89 2.63
N PHE A 13 1.24 -7.34 3.89
CA PHE A 13 0.13 -8.18 4.37
C PHE A 13 -1.24 -7.51 4.26
N TYR A 14 -1.31 -6.23 4.60
CA TYR A 14 -2.55 -5.47 4.50
C TYR A 14 -2.98 -5.28 3.05
N MET A 15 -2.04 -4.98 2.16
CA MET A 15 -2.29 -4.88 0.72
C MET A 15 -2.80 -6.21 0.14
N PHE A 16 -2.20 -7.35 0.50
CA PHE A 16 -2.63 -8.66 0.02
C PHE A 16 -4.06 -8.97 0.43
N ASP A 17 -4.36 -8.79 1.72
CA ASP A 17 -5.71 -8.99 2.27
C ASP A 17 -6.75 -8.13 1.53
N LEU A 18 -6.43 -6.85 1.33
CA LEU A 18 -7.30 -5.89 0.68
C LEU A 18 -7.53 -6.23 -0.81
N GLN A 19 -6.49 -6.63 -1.55
CA GLN A 19 -6.61 -7.08 -2.94
C GLN A 19 -7.44 -8.37 -3.06
N VAL A 20 -7.30 -9.31 -2.11
CA VAL A 20 -8.11 -10.54 -2.08
C VAL A 20 -9.57 -10.21 -1.82
N ARG A 21 -9.88 -9.39 -0.81
CA ARG A 21 -11.26 -8.98 -0.50
C ARG A 21 -11.89 -8.24 -1.68
N PHE A 22 -11.16 -7.33 -2.33
CA PHE A 22 -11.64 -6.63 -3.52
C PHE A 22 -11.98 -7.61 -4.65
N PHE A 23 -11.10 -8.57 -4.92
CA PHE A 23 -11.34 -9.58 -5.94
C PHE A 23 -12.56 -10.45 -5.62
N LEU A 24 -12.74 -10.86 -4.36
CA LEU A 24 -13.93 -11.60 -3.94
C LEU A 24 -15.22 -10.80 -4.17
N GLN A 25 -15.22 -9.51 -3.88
CA GLN A 25 -16.39 -8.67 -4.14
C GLN A 25 -16.70 -8.55 -5.64
N ILE A 26 -15.68 -8.44 -6.49
CA ILE A 26 -15.87 -8.50 -7.96
C ILE A 26 -16.52 -9.84 -8.37
N MET A 27 -16.00 -10.95 -7.85
CA MET A 27 -16.52 -12.29 -8.18
C MET A 27 -17.95 -12.52 -7.70
N SER A 28 -18.34 -11.90 -6.59
CA SER A 28 -19.71 -11.96 -6.06
C SER A 28 -20.69 -10.99 -6.73
N GLY A 29 -20.22 -10.09 -7.60
CA GLY A 29 -21.03 -9.05 -8.23
C GLY A 29 -21.30 -7.82 -7.34
N ASP A 30 -20.63 -7.72 -6.19
CA ASP A 30 -20.71 -6.56 -5.32
C ASP A 30 -19.95 -5.36 -5.87
N VAL A 31 -18.91 -5.62 -6.66
CA VAL A 31 -18.17 -4.59 -7.40
C VAL A 31 -18.29 -4.89 -8.89
N THR A 32 -18.74 -3.89 -9.65
CA THR A 32 -18.76 -3.95 -11.11
C THR A 32 -17.50 -3.29 -11.64
N LEU A 33 -16.72 -4.03 -12.43
CA LEU A 33 -15.57 -3.46 -13.13
C LEU A 33 -16.04 -2.54 -14.27
N PRO A 34 -15.29 -1.46 -14.55
CA PRO A 34 -15.54 -0.64 -15.73
C PRO A 34 -15.27 -1.45 -17.01
N SER A 35 -15.59 -0.85 -18.16
CA SER A 35 -15.33 -1.51 -19.44
C SER A 35 -13.84 -1.76 -19.65
N LYS A 36 -13.54 -2.72 -20.53
CA LYS A 36 -12.16 -3.05 -20.90
C LYS A 36 -11.39 -1.80 -21.37
N VAL A 37 -12.01 -0.97 -22.20
CA VAL A 37 -11.39 0.25 -22.76
C VAL A 37 -11.04 1.24 -21.66
N GLU A 38 -11.95 1.48 -20.71
CA GLU A 38 -11.70 2.39 -19.58
C GLU A 38 -10.56 1.89 -18.68
N MET A 39 -10.49 0.58 -18.41
CA MET A 39 -9.39 0.01 -17.61
C MET A 39 -8.02 0.16 -18.28
N PHE A 40 -7.95 -0.03 -19.61
CA PHE A 40 -6.70 0.17 -20.36
C PHE A 40 -6.30 1.64 -20.39
N ALA A 41 -7.23 2.56 -20.68
CA ALA A 41 -6.97 3.99 -20.67
C ALA A 41 -6.45 4.47 -19.30
N HIS A 42 -7.09 4.04 -18.21
CA HIS A 42 -6.64 4.37 -16.85
C HIS A 42 -5.25 3.82 -16.54
N THR A 43 -4.91 2.63 -17.05
CA THR A 43 -3.57 2.04 -16.89
C THR A 43 -2.51 2.84 -17.66
N GLU A 44 -2.81 3.23 -18.90
CA GLU A 44 -1.91 4.06 -19.72
C GLU A 44 -1.66 5.43 -19.07
N GLU A 45 -2.69 6.04 -18.49
CA GLU A 45 -2.59 7.29 -17.74
C GLU A 45 -1.70 7.15 -16.49
N ASP A 46 -1.87 6.09 -15.69
CA ASP A 46 -1.01 5.85 -14.51
C ASP A 46 0.45 5.61 -14.92
N VAL A 47 0.69 4.82 -15.97
CA VAL A 47 2.04 4.61 -16.52
C VAL A 47 2.65 5.94 -16.96
N LYS A 48 1.91 6.76 -17.73
CA LYS A 48 2.39 8.06 -18.21
C LYS A 48 2.72 9.01 -17.06
N ALA A 49 1.86 9.06 -16.03
CA ALA A 49 2.08 9.88 -14.85
C ALA A 49 3.35 9.46 -14.09
N ARG A 50 3.57 8.16 -13.91
CA ARG A 50 4.78 7.63 -13.25
C ARG A 50 6.06 7.96 -14.01
N LEU A 51 6.03 7.83 -15.34
CA LEU A 51 7.18 8.18 -16.18
C LEU A 51 7.47 9.68 -16.14
N MET A 52 6.45 10.54 -16.12
CA MET A 52 6.60 11.98 -15.94
C MET A 52 7.22 12.36 -14.58
N GLU A 53 6.93 11.60 -13.54
CA GLU A 53 7.56 11.75 -12.22
C GLU A 53 8.98 11.16 -12.14
N GLY A 54 9.51 10.61 -13.25
CA GLY A 54 10.87 10.07 -13.34
C GLY A 54 11.02 8.63 -12.83
N GLN A 55 9.91 7.90 -12.63
CA GLN A 55 9.96 6.50 -12.20
C GLN A 55 10.57 5.62 -13.32
N ASN A 56 11.45 4.69 -12.94
CA ASN A 56 12.03 3.73 -13.87
C ASN A 56 10.91 2.84 -14.49
N PRO A 57 10.86 2.67 -15.83
CA PRO A 57 9.88 1.83 -16.50
C PRO A 57 9.80 0.38 -15.98
N ASN A 58 10.92 -0.18 -15.53
CA ASN A 58 10.99 -1.54 -14.97
C ASN A 58 10.55 -1.61 -13.49
N ALA A 59 10.24 -0.46 -12.88
CA ALA A 59 9.93 -0.33 -11.47
C ALA A 59 8.56 0.33 -11.21
N LEU A 60 7.67 0.40 -12.19
CA LEU A 60 6.35 1.05 -12.08
C LEU A 60 5.46 0.46 -10.98
N HIS A 61 5.71 -0.78 -10.56
CA HIS A 61 5.00 -1.43 -9.46
C HIS A 61 5.47 -0.98 -8.06
N ILE A 62 6.57 -0.22 -7.96
CA ILE A 62 6.98 0.38 -6.69
C ILE A 62 6.00 1.52 -6.35
N LEU A 63 5.38 1.45 -5.18
CA LEU A 63 4.42 2.45 -4.73
C LEU A 63 5.10 3.57 -3.93
N GLY A 64 5.87 3.23 -2.90
CA GLY A 64 6.46 4.21 -2.00
C GLY A 64 5.38 5.18 -1.49
N GLN A 65 5.59 6.49 -1.68
CA GLN A 65 4.66 7.54 -1.27
C GLN A 65 3.25 7.42 -1.89
N ARG A 66 3.10 6.72 -3.02
CA ARG A 66 1.80 6.47 -3.66
C ARG A 66 0.96 5.41 -2.93
N SER A 67 1.52 4.73 -1.94
CA SER A 67 0.86 3.63 -1.21
C SER A 67 -0.49 4.02 -0.64
N GLU A 68 -0.59 5.18 0.01
CA GLU A 68 -1.84 5.63 0.62
C GLU A 68 -2.94 5.82 -0.42
N LYS A 69 -2.63 6.55 -1.50
CA LYS A 69 -3.56 6.78 -2.61
C LYS A 69 -4.02 5.46 -3.24
N PHE A 70 -3.09 4.54 -3.48
CA PHE A 70 -3.38 3.24 -4.08
C PHE A 70 -4.28 2.37 -3.20
N LEU A 71 -3.96 2.23 -1.91
CA LEU A 71 -4.77 1.36 -1.04
C LEU A 71 -6.16 1.99 -0.81
N ASN A 72 -6.24 3.30 -0.62
CA ASN A 72 -7.52 4.01 -0.46
C ASN A 72 -8.38 3.93 -1.72
N SER A 73 -7.78 3.97 -2.93
CA SER A 73 -8.56 3.82 -4.16
C SER A 73 -9.22 2.44 -4.24
N ILE A 74 -8.55 1.38 -3.78
CA ILE A 74 -9.19 0.06 -3.71
C ILE A 74 -10.33 0.05 -2.69
N THR A 75 -10.12 0.57 -1.47
CA THR A 75 -11.20 0.60 -0.46
C THR A 75 -12.41 1.41 -0.92
N SER A 76 -12.20 2.50 -1.67
CA SER A 76 -13.29 3.34 -2.17
C SER A 76 -14.16 2.65 -3.22
N MET A 77 -13.64 1.62 -3.89
CA MET A 77 -14.40 0.81 -4.85
C MET A 77 -15.15 -0.33 -4.18
N MET A 78 -14.77 -0.73 -2.96
CA MET A 78 -15.37 -1.83 -2.24
C MET A 78 -16.64 -1.41 -1.51
N LYS A 79 -17.62 -2.32 -1.42
CA LYS A 79 -18.76 -2.16 -0.52
C LYS A 79 -18.34 -2.43 0.93
N ALA A 80 -18.88 -1.62 1.84
CA ALA A 80 -18.76 -1.78 3.29
C ALA A 80 -17.32 -1.80 3.84
N GLU A 81 -16.39 -1.14 3.15
CA GLU A 81 -15.00 -0.98 3.62
C GLU A 81 -14.70 0.46 4.04
N GLY A 82 -13.92 0.59 5.11
CA GLY A 82 -13.40 1.87 5.57
C GLY A 82 -12.09 2.27 4.88
N PRO A 83 -11.66 3.54 5.02
CA PRO A 83 -10.34 3.96 4.56
C PRO A 83 -9.24 3.19 5.30
N VAL A 84 -8.08 3.10 4.67
CA VAL A 84 -6.93 2.42 5.27
C VAL A 84 -6.49 3.15 6.53
N PRO A 85 -6.34 2.47 7.69
CA PRO A 85 -5.83 3.09 8.90
C PRO A 85 -4.45 3.72 8.67
N PRO A 86 -4.30 5.06 8.76
CA PRO A 86 -3.06 5.72 8.40
C PRO A 86 -1.85 5.25 9.22
N VAL A 87 -2.08 4.77 10.44
CA VAL A 87 -1.04 4.24 11.34
C VAL A 87 -0.22 3.12 10.69
N LEU A 88 -0.82 2.29 9.82
CA LEU A 88 -0.13 1.16 9.19
C LEU A 88 0.99 1.64 8.27
N LEU A 89 0.68 2.61 7.40
CA LEU A 89 1.68 3.18 6.49
C LEU A 89 2.72 4.00 7.26
N LYS A 90 2.32 4.72 8.31
CA LYS A 90 3.26 5.48 9.14
C LYS A 90 4.28 4.56 9.83
N ILE A 91 3.84 3.46 10.43
CA ILE A 91 4.76 2.48 11.04
C ILE A 91 5.68 1.87 9.98
N TYR A 92 5.13 1.50 8.82
CA TYR A 92 5.92 0.93 7.73
C TYR A 92 7.04 1.87 7.28
N PHE A 93 6.72 3.14 6.97
CA PHE A 93 7.72 4.10 6.51
C PHE A 93 8.69 4.52 7.60
N GLU A 94 8.24 4.63 8.86
CA GLU A 94 9.16 4.90 9.98
C GLU A 94 10.13 3.73 10.18
N SER A 95 9.64 2.49 10.21
CA SER A 95 10.50 1.31 10.34
C SER A 95 11.46 1.17 9.16
N PHE A 96 11.04 1.54 7.95
CA PHE A 96 11.90 1.55 6.78
C PHE A 96 13.00 2.62 6.89
N ALA A 97 12.64 3.85 7.31
CA ALA A 97 13.61 4.91 7.57
C ALA A 97 14.63 4.49 8.64
N ARG A 98 14.18 3.86 9.73
CA ARG A 98 15.08 3.31 10.77
C ARG A 98 16.03 2.25 10.22
N CYS A 99 15.56 1.38 9.34
CA CYS A 99 16.41 0.40 8.65
C CYS A 99 17.50 1.08 7.80
N CYS A 100 17.19 2.20 7.16
CA CYS A 100 18.16 2.99 6.40
C CYS A 100 19.15 3.76 7.29
N GLU A 101 18.70 4.26 8.44
CA GLU A 101 19.54 4.99 9.40
C GLU A 101 20.47 4.08 10.20
N ASP A 102 19.95 2.95 10.68
CA ASP A 102 20.67 1.99 11.54
C ASP A 102 20.25 0.56 11.18
N PHE A 103 20.90 0.02 10.16
CA PHE A 103 20.64 -1.32 9.66
C PHE A 103 20.91 -2.44 10.68
N THR A 104 21.75 -2.17 11.69
CA THR A 104 22.11 -3.15 12.72
C THR A 104 21.05 -3.27 13.81
N GLU A 105 20.52 -2.14 14.27
CA GLU A 105 19.77 -2.08 15.53
C GLU A 105 18.29 -1.75 15.33
N PHE A 106 17.84 -1.35 14.14
CA PHE A 106 16.44 -0.97 13.88
C PHE A 106 15.41 -2.04 14.29
N ARG A 107 15.79 -3.33 14.28
CA ARG A 107 14.91 -4.44 14.69
C ARG A 107 14.65 -4.50 16.19
N LYS A 108 15.38 -3.73 17.00
CA LYS A 108 15.16 -3.64 18.45
C LYS A 108 14.05 -2.66 18.82
N ASP A 109 13.67 -1.76 17.90
CA ASP A 109 12.57 -0.82 18.10
C ASP A 109 11.24 -1.58 18.23
N LYS A 110 10.44 -1.23 19.25
CA LYS A 110 9.11 -1.79 19.46
C LYS A 110 8.05 -0.75 19.13
N TYR A 111 7.04 -1.16 18.38
CA TYR A 111 5.94 -0.30 17.97
C TYR A 111 4.65 -0.75 18.65
N LYS A 112 3.95 0.19 19.30
CA LYS A 112 2.64 -0.02 19.92
C LYS A 112 1.62 0.89 19.26
N ILE A 113 0.62 0.30 18.62
CA ILE A 113 -0.51 1.04 18.04
C ILE A 113 -1.41 1.53 19.18
N VAL A 114 -1.69 2.83 19.23
CA VAL A 114 -2.62 3.44 20.20
C VAL A 114 -4.02 3.55 19.60
N ASN A 115 -4.10 3.98 18.33
CA ASN A 115 -5.33 4.05 17.55
C ASN A 115 -5.00 4.04 16.05
N GLU A 116 -6.01 4.21 15.19
CA GLU A 116 -5.88 4.18 13.73
C GLU A 116 -4.93 5.22 13.12
N LYS A 117 -4.54 6.26 13.88
CA LYS A 117 -3.71 7.37 13.41
C LYS A 117 -2.37 7.47 14.13
N VAL A 118 -2.25 6.91 15.32
CA VAL A 118 -1.16 7.15 16.28
C VAL A 118 -0.59 5.83 16.78
N PHE A 119 0.73 5.76 16.79
CA PHE A 119 1.51 4.72 17.46
C PHE A 119 2.58 5.36 18.33
N VAL A 120 3.15 4.56 19.24
CA VAL A 120 4.32 4.91 20.04
C VAL A 120 5.44 3.97 19.65
N ARG A 121 6.62 4.53 19.38
CA ARG A 121 7.86 3.77 19.25
C ARG A 121 8.60 3.80 20.59
N GLU A 122 8.98 2.62 21.06
CA GLU A 122 9.92 2.42 22.16
C GLU A 122 11.26 2.03 21.53
N PRO A 123 12.27 2.94 21.51
CA PRO A 123 13.57 2.64 20.94
C PRO A 123 14.22 1.45 21.63
N GLY A 124 14.84 0.56 20.86
CA GLY A 124 15.69 -0.47 21.42
C GLY A 124 16.87 0.15 22.18
N ALA A 125 17.16 -0.33 23.40
CA ALA A 125 18.37 0.11 24.09
C ALA A 125 19.61 -0.24 23.24
N ALA A 126 20.40 0.78 22.88
CA ALA A 126 21.72 0.59 22.30
C ALA A 126 22.60 -0.12 23.36
N LYS A 127 23.32 -1.16 22.94
CA LYS A 127 24.27 -1.86 23.81
C LYS A 127 25.55 -1.05 23.99
#